data_AF-A0A6I7NKT4-F1
#
_entry.id   AF-A0A6I7NKT4-F1
#
_cell.length_a   1.000
_cell.length_b   1.000
_cell.length_c   1.000
_cell.angle_alpha   90.00
_cell.angle_beta   90.00
_cell.angle_gamma   90.00
#
_symmetry.space_group_name_H-M   'P 1'
#
loop_
_entity.id
_entity.type
_entity.pdbx_description
1 polymer ?
#
loop_
_entity_poly.entity_id
_entity_poly.type
_entity_poly.pdbx_seq_one_letter_code
_entity_poly.pdbx_strand_id
1 'polypeptide(L)'
;MKNATIRLILTLLSVIICEVLFSQSNFLPAYVIDNKGDTLHGFIDYRNWATNPSRISFREDLNSPVQSLKPLDAKEFGVDNEIYVGVIVEAEMSPAELNRVGYNPAFNIVRDTLFLQAIFRGNIGLYYRRNADNIVNLYIKQDGEYVLLRYKKYYTYDQSGPMMATGHLSVRRLLAENKPYIGQLKIALSDCANINSRIENTGYDLKQMIRLFRYYYDCVDSDIIFERERERGNLQFGLFLGGSSSTMNFTGDPFFNYLTRASFGPSFDFTAGVSLNLVFPRRFG
;
A
#
# COMPACT_ATOMS: atom_id res chain seq x y z
N MET A 1 11.00 41.81 37.17
CA MET A 1 9.96 42.03 36.14
C MET A 1 10.31 41.38 34.80
N LYS A 2 11.50 41.61 34.21
CA LYS A 2 11.92 40.99 32.92
C LYS A 2 11.83 39.45 32.87
N ASN A 3 12.14 38.76 33.97
CA ASN A 3 12.12 37.29 33.99
C ASN A 3 10.69 36.71 34.04
N ALA A 4 9.73 37.46 34.57
CA ALA A 4 8.33 37.04 34.63
C ALA A 4 7.65 37.21 33.26
N THR A 5 7.96 38.30 32.54
CA THR A 5 7.48 38.50 31.17
C THR A 5 8.09 37.50 30.20
N ILE A 6 9.37 37.16 30.31
CA ILE A 6 10.00 36.12 29.47
C ILE A 6 9.38 34.74 29.72
N ARG A 7 9.13 34.38 31.00
CA ARG A 7 8.44 33.12 31.33
C ARG A 7 7.04 33.09 30.73
N LEU A 8 6.27 34.17 30.87
CA LEU A 8 4.93 34.28 30.30
C LEU A 8 4.93 34.14 28.76
N ILE A 9 5.89 34.77 28.08
CA ILE A 9 6.06 34.65 26.62
C ILE A 9 6.41 33.22 26.22
N LEU A 10 7.33 32.56 26.94
CA LEU A 10 7.70 31.16 26.68
C LEU A 10 6.53 30.19 26.91
N THR A 11 5.73 30.39 27.96
CA THR A 11 4.54 29.57 28.19
C THR A 11 3.48 29.79 27.11
N LEU A 12 3.26 31.04 26.67
CA LEU A 12 2.32 31.35 25.60
C LEU A 12 2.79 30.75 24.26
N LEU A 13 4.09 30.80 23.98
CA LEU A 13 4.68 30.21 22.79
C LEU A 13 4.57 28.68 22.80
N SER A 14 4.71 28.01 23.96
CA SER A 14 4.57 26.54 24.02
C SER A 14 3.12 26.08 23.84
N VAL A 15 2.13 26.87 24.29
CA VAL A 15 0.71 26.57 24.05
C VAL A 15 0.36 26.71 22.56
N ILE A 16 0.90 27.72 21.87
CA ILE A 16 0.68 27.92 20.42
C ILE A 16 1.32 26.80 19.60
N ILE A 17 2.47 26.26 20.02
CA ILE A 17 3.15 25.16 19.30
C ILE A 17 2.39 23.82 19.46
N CYS A 18 1.68 23.61 20.57
CA CYS A 18 0.91 22.38 20.78
C CYS A 18 -0.30 22.23 19.83
N GLU A 19 -0.88 23.32 19.34
CA GLU A 19 -2.01 23.23 18.39
C GLU A 19 -1.58 22.78 16.99
N VAL A 20 -0.29 22.90 16.65
CA VAL A 20 0.26 22.43 15.36
C VAL A 20 0.58 20.93 15.37
N LEU A 21 0.43 20.25 16.52
CA LEU A 21 0.73 18.83 16.68
C LEU A 21 -0.48 17.91 16.40
N PHE A 22 -1.66 18.46 16.10
CA PHE A 22 -2.82 17.66 15.75
C PHE A 22 -2.73 17.16 14.29
N SER A 23 -2.21 15.93 14.16
CA SER A 23 -2.31 15.04 13.00
C SER A 23 -1.68 15.57 11.70
N GLN A 24 -0.54 14.99 11.31
CA GLN A 24 -0.05 15.06 9.93
C GLN A 24 -1.02 14.32 9.01
N SER A 25 -2.16 14.94 8.73
CA SER A 25 -3.11 14.51 7.72
C SER A 25 -2.53 14.82 6.35
N ASN A 26 -2.48 13.83 5.46
CA ASN A 26 -1.91 14.00 4.13
C ASN A 26 -3.04 14.22 3.13
N PHE A 27 -3.80 15.29 3.35
CA PHE A 27 -4.91 15.66 2.49
C PHE A 27 -4.38 16.15 1.14
N LEU A 28 -4.50 15.31 0.13
CA LEU A 28 -4.14 15.63 -1.25
C LEU A 28 -5.39 16.02 -2.05
N PRO A 29 -5.26 16.94 -3.04
CA PRO A 29 -6.32 17.20 -3.99
C PRO A 29 -6.81 15.91 -4.65
N ALA A 30 -8.12 15.76 -4.70
CA ALA A 30 -8.77 14.54 -5.13
C ALA A 30 -10.16 14.84 -5.72
N TYR A 31 -10.73 13.84 -6.39
CA TYR A 31 -12.13 13.84 -6.77
C TYR A 31 -12.83 12.56 -6.31
N VAL A 32 -14.13 12.65 -6.10
CA VAL A 32 -15.02 11.53 -5.81
C VAL A 32 -16.21 11.60 -6.78
N ILE A 33 -16.51 10.50 -7.46
CA ILE A 33 -17.74 10.35 -8.24
C ILE A 33 -18.77 9.65 -7.37
N ASP A 34 -19.87 10.35 -7.10
CA ASP A 34 -20.93 9.82 -6.26
C ASP A 34 -21.80 8.78 -7.01
N ASN A 35 -22.80 8.24 -6.33
CA ASN A 35 -23.70 7.24 -6.92
C ASN A 35 -24.63 7.80 -8.02
N LYS A 36 -24.83 9.13 -8.07
CA LYS A 36 -25.62 9.80 -9.12
C LYS A 36 -24.77 10.10 -10.35
N GLY A 37 -23.44 10.06 -10.22
CA GLY A 37 -22.48 10.38 -11.27
C GLY A 37 -21.93 11.81 -11.16
N ASP A 38 -22.26 12.53 -10.09
CA ASP A 38 -21.75 13.88 -9.85
C ASP A 38 -20.30 13.80 -9.37
N THR A 39 -19.44 14.67 -9.90
CA THR A 39 -18.03 14.74 -9.52
C THR A 39 -17.81 15.79 -8.44
N LEU A 40 -17.49 15.34 -7.24
CA LEU A 40 -17.14 16.18 -6.09
C LEU A 40 -15.63 16.35 -6.03
N HIS A 41 -15.16 17.58 -6.10
CA HIS A 41 -13.74 17.90 -5.91
C HIS A 41 -13.49 18.22 -4.45
N GLY A 42 -12.34 17.80 -3.93
CA GLY A 42 -11.97 18.05 -2.55
C GLY A 42 -10.62 17.44 -2.22
N PHE A 43 -10.51 16.91 -1.01
CA PHE A 43 -9.27 16.37 -0.48
C PHE A 43 -9.48 15.00 0.16
N ILE A 44 -8.56 14.08 -0.10
CA ILE A 44 -8.53 12.75 0.53
C ILE A 44 -7.28 12.65 1.41
N ASP A 45 -7.43 12.16 2.65
CA ASP A 45 -6.29 11.81 3.51
C ASP A 45 -5.56 10.59 2.93
N TYR A 46 -4.61 10.85 2.04
CA TYR A 46 -3.91 9.85 1.26
C TYR A 46 -2.63 9.42 1.96
N ARG A 47 -2.63 8.23 2.56
CA ARG A 47 -1.49 7.73 3.35
C ARG A 47 -0.55 6.84 2.56
N ASN A 48 -0.48 7.04 1.25
CA ASN A 48 0.33 6.24 0.34
C ASN A 48 0.10 4.73 0.57
N TRP A 49 -1.16 4.29 0.47
CA TRP A 49 -1.57 3.00 1.04
C TRP A 49 -0.84 1.82 0.37
N ALA A 50 -0.26 0.93 1.20
CA ALA A 50 0.35 -0.31 0.70
C ALA A 50 -0.70 -1.38 0.34
N THR A 51 -1.90 -1.27 0.93
CA THR A 51 -3.07 -2.11 0.69
C THR A 51 -4.23 -1.23 0.23
N ASN A 52 -5.19 -1.79 -0.50
CA ASN A 52 -6.34 -1.02 -0.92
C ASN A 52 -7.15 -0.61 0.33
N PRO A 53 -7.56 0.66 0.45
CA PRO A 53 -8.32 1.12 1.60
C PRO A 53 -9.68 0.42 1.65
N SER A 54 -10.18 0.11 2.85
CA SER A 54 -11.57 -0.33 3.07
C SER A 54 -12.52 0.86 3.26
N ARG A 55 -11.96 2.04 3.50
CA ARG A 55 -12.62 3.34 3.60
C ARG A 55 -11.62 4.45 3.29
N ILE A 56 -12.11 5.56 2.80
CA ILE A 56 -11.33 6.79 2.64
C ILE A 56 -11.91 7.90 3.51
N SER A 57 -11.06 8.88 3.84
CA SER A 57 -11.45 10.10 4.54
C SER A 57 -11.43 11.24 3.54
N PHE A 58 -12.59 11.78 3.21
CA PHE A 58 -12.80 12.84 2.22
C PHE A 58 -13.31 14.12 2.89
N ARG A 59 -12.95 15.29 2.35
CA ARG A 59 -13.55 16.59 2.70
C ARG A 59 -13.59 17.48 1.47
N GLU A 60 -14.60 18.32 1.34
CA GLU A 60 -14.78 19.21 0.19
C GLU A 60 -13.75 20.35 0.20
N ASP A 61 -13.42 20.88 1.38
CA ASP A 61 -12.39 21.89 1.59
C ASP A 61 -11.61 21.65 2.89
N LEU A 62 -10.57 22.46 3.16
CA LEU A 62 -9.68 22.27 4.32
C LEU A 62 -10.35 22.52 5.68
N ASN A 63 -11.50 23.21 5.71
CA ASN A 63 -12.27 23.53 6.91
C ASN A 63 -13.54 22.67 7.05
N SER A 64 -13.96 22.02 5.96
CA SER A 64 -15.08 21.09 5.95
C SER A 64 -14.85 19.87 6.86
N PRO A 65 -15.92 19.35 7.50
CA PRO A 65 -15.81 18.15 8.31
C PRO A 65 -15.39 16.94 7.46
N VAL A 66 -14.62 16.04 8.06
CA VAL A 66 -14.15 14.83 7.40
C VAL A 66 -15.28 13.81 7.29
N GLN A 67 -15.55 13.35 6.08
CA GLN A 67 -16.50 12.31 5.74
C GLN A 67 -15.77 10.98 5.51
N SER A 68 -16.23 9.89 6.12
CA SER A 68 -15.67 8.55 5.86
C SER A 68 -16.52 7.83 4.81
N LEU A 69 -15.94 7.61 3.62
CA LEU A 69 -16.60 6.93 2.51
C LEU A 69 -16.14 5.48 2.39
N LYS A 70 -17.09 4.57 2.22
CA LYS A 70 -16.92 3.14 1.93
C LYS A 70 -17.07 2.87 0.42
N PRO A 71 -16.76 1.65 -0.06
CA PRO A 71 -16.86 1.33 -1.49
C PRO A 71 -18.22 1.51 -2.17
N LEU A 72 -19.33 1.57 -1.44
CA LEU A 72 -20.65 1.86 -2.04
C LEU A 72 -21.14 3.28 -1.80
N ASP A 73 -20.38 4.09 -1.05
CA ASP A 73 -20.71 5.51 -0.86
C ASP A 73 -20.22 6.34 -2.07
N ALA A 74 -19.27 5.81 -2.85
CA ALA A 74 -18.74 6.42 -4.06
C ALA A 74 -18.52 5.36 -5.15
N LYS A 75 -18.88 5.69 -6.39
CA LYS A 75 -18.57 4.85 -7.57
C LYS A 75 -17.07 4.78 -7.82
N GLU A 76 -16.40 5.91 -7.66
CA GLU A 76 -14.99 6.07 -7.95
C GLU A 76 -14.41 7.23 -7.14
N PHE A 77 -13.11 7.17 -6.87
CA PHE A 77 -12.34 8.34 -6.49
C PHE A 77 -10.96 8.31 -7.14
N GLY A 78 -10.39 9.50 -7.34
CA GLY A 78 -9.02 9.67 -7.82
C GLY A 78 -8.22 10.56 -6.90
N VAL A 79 -6.97 10.16 -6.63
CA VAL A 79 -6.01 10.89 -5.79
C VAL A 79 -4.59 10.49 -6.19
N ASP A 80 -3.68 11.45 -6.30
CA ASP A 80 -2.25 11.21 -6.59
C ASP A 80 -2.00 10.31 -7.83
N ASN A 81 -2.68 10.59 -8.94
CA ASN A 81 -2.66 9.79 -10.19
C ASN A 81 -3.10 8.32 -10.02
N GLU A 82 -3.71 7.98 -8.90
CA GLU A 82 -4.36 6.69 -8.66
C GLU A 82 -5.86 6.82 -8.76
N ILE A 83 -6.51 5.82 -9.36
CA ILE A 83 -7.97 5.76 -9.43
C ILE A 83 -8.45 4.47 -8.79
N TYR A 84 -9.47 4.58 -7.95
CA TYR A 84 -10.10 3.47 -7.25
C TYR A 84 -11.59 3.41 -7.55
N VAL A 85 -12.12 2.22 -7.78
CA VAL A 85 -13.54 1.99 -8.08
C VAL A 85 -14.21 1.16 -6.99
N GLY A 86 -15.38 1.61 -6.55
CA GLY A 86 -16.20 0.94 -5.56
C GLY A 86 -17.08 -0.12 -6.21
N VAL A 87 -16.90 -1.40 -5.86
CA VAL A 87 -17.57 -2.53 -6.54
C VAL A 87 -17.91 -3.68 -5.59
N ILE A 88 -18.89 -4.50 -5.98
CA ILE A 88 -19.20 -5.79 -5.35
C ILE A 88 -18.69 -6.89 -6.28
N VAL A 89 -17.69 -7.65 -5.85
CA VAL A 89 -17.01 -8.66 -6.68
C VAL A 89 -16.65 -9.90 -5.88
N GLU A 90 -16.30 -10.97 -6.57
CA GLU A 90 -15.66 -12.13 -5.96
C GLU A 90 -14.20 -11.83 -5.59
N ALA A 91 -13.72 -12.39 -4.48
CA ALA A 91 -12.34 -12.33 -4.05
C ALA A 91 -11.87 -13.71 -3.60
N GLU A 92 -10.69 -14.12 -4.06
CA GLU A 92 -10.01 -15.31 -3.57
C GLU A 92 -9.27 -14.93 -2.28
N MET A 93 -9.56 -15.63 -1.19
CA MET A 93 -9.09 -15.31 0.16
C MET A 93 -8.08 -16.34 0.72
N SER A 94 -7.50 -17.19 -0.13
CA SER A 94 -6.42 -18.07 0.27
C SER A 94 -5.08 -17.31 0.27
N PRO A 95 -4.25 -17.50 1.31
CA PRO A 95 -2.93 -16.89 1.34
C PRO A 95 -2.02 -17.50 0.27
N ALA A 96 -1.19 -16.66 -0.36
CA ALA A 96 -0.13 -17.08 -1.29
C ALA A 96 1.27 -17.10 -0.66
N GLU A 97 1.40 -16.64 0.59
CA GLU A 97 2.66 -16.64 1.35
C GLU A 97 3.04 -18.07 1.75
N LEU A 98 4.28 -18.49 1.47
CA LEU A 98 4.71 -19.89 1.59
C LEU A 98 4.48 -20.52 2.98
N ASN A 99 4.57 -19.72 4.04
CA ASN A 99 4.35 -20.14 5.41
C ASN A 99 2.85 -20.23 5.81
N ARG A 100 1.94 -19.71 4.99
CA ARG A 100 0.49 -19.67 5.24
C ARG A 100 -0.33 -20.49 4.25
N VAL A 101 0.27 -20.91 3.13
CA VAL A 101 -0.36 -21.78 2.13
C VAL A 101 -0.78 -23.12 2.75
N GLY A 102 -2.04 -23.51 2.53
CA GLY A 102 -2.61 -24.80 2.97
C GLY A 102 -2.53 -25.90 1.91
N TYR A 103 -3.16 -27.05 2.19
CA TYR A 103 -3.16 -28.23 1.29
C TYR A 103 -4.41 -28.34 0.41
N ASN A 104 -5.47 -27.57 0.68
CA ASN A 104 -6.71 -27.64 -0.09
C ASN A 104 -6.57 -26.92 -1.44
N PRO A 105 -6.72 -27.60 -2.59
CA PRO A 105 -6.60 -26.98 -3.91
C PRO A 105 -7.82 -26.12 -4.31
N ALA A 106 -8.96 -26.26 -3.63
CA ALA A 106 -10.18 -25.51 -3.94
C ALA A 106 -10.02 -24.02 -3.57
N PHE A 107 -10.55 -23.13 -4.41
CA PHE A 107 -10.55 -21.70 -4.13
C PHE A 107 -11.42 -21.35 -2.91
N ASN A 108 -11.00 -20.36 -2.13
CA ASN A 108 -11.83 -19.76 -1.08
C ASN A 108 -12.40 -18.44 -1.62
N ILE A 109 -13.49 -18.54 -2.40
CA ILE A 109 -14.11 -17.38 -3.03
C ILE A 109 -15.16 -16.77 -2.09
N VAL A 110 -15.04 -15.47 -1.84
CA VAL A 110 -15.99 -14.68 -1.06
C VAL A 110 -16.51 -13.53 -1.92
N ARG A 111 -17.80 -13.23 -1.83
CA ARG A 111 -18.37 -12.02 -2.43
C ARG A 111 -18.19 -10.87 -1.45
N ASP A 112 -17.45 -9.84 -1.85
CA ASP A 112 -17.07 -8.71 -0.99
C ASP A 112 -17.28 -7.37 -1.69
N THR A 113 -17.32 -6.30 -0.90
CA THR A 113 -17.48 -4.93 -1.37
C THR A 113 -16.17 -4.17 -1.18
N LEU A 114 -15.51 -3.81 -2.28
CA LEU A 114 -14.10 -3.43 -2.30
C LEU A 114 -13.85 -2.17 -3.12
N PHE A 115 -12.82 -1.42 -2.75
CA PHE A 115 -12.18 -0.47 -3.65
C PHE A 115 -11.10 -1.19 -4.48
N LEU A 116 -11.34 -1.39 -5.78
CA LEU A 116 -10.33 -1.90 -6.70
C LEU A 116 -9.52 -0.73 -7.27
N GLN A 117 -8.19 -0.86 -7.29
CA GLN A 117 -7.33 0.12 -7.94
C GLN A 117 -7.33 -0.15 -9.45
N ALA A 118 -7.61 0.87 -10.26
CA ALA A 118 -7.44 0.78 -11.70
C ALA A 118 -5.94 0.81 -12.04
N ILE A 119 -5.52 -0.13 -12.89
CA ILE A 119 -4.16 -0.20 -13.42
C ILE A 119 -4.16 0.14 -14.90
N PHE A 120 -5.11 -0.42 -15.65
CA PHE A 120 -5.43 -0.02 -17.02
C PHE A 120 -6.93 0.22 -17.16
N ARG A 121 -7.32 1.25 -17.91
CA ARG A 121 -8.68 1.46 -18.42
C ARG A 121 -8.60 1.59 -19.93
N GLY A 122 -9.54 0.95 -20.62
CA GLY A 122 -9.60 0.88 -22.08
C GLY A 122 -10.60 -0.20 -22.48
N ASN A 123 -10.39 -0.81 -23.65
CA ASN A 123 -11.20 -1.94 -24.13
C ASN A 123 -11.25 -3.09 -23.10
N ILE A 124 -10.10 -3.45 -22.51
CA ILE A 124 -9.99 -4.43 -21.43
C ILE A 124 -9.23 -3.81 -20.28
N GLY A 125 -9.94 -3.53 -19.20
CA GLY A 125 -9.33 -2.95 -18.00
C GLY A 125 -8.61 -3.99 -17.16
N LEU A 126 -7.56 -3.57 -16.46
CA LEU A 126 -6.87 -4.35 -15.42
C LEU A 126 -7.03 -3.63 -14.09
N TYR A 127 -7.47 -4.37 -13.08
CA TYR A 127 -7.69 -3.84 -11.73
C TYR A 127 -7.00 -4.71 -10.68
N TYR A 128 -6.62 -4.06 -9.59
CA TYR A 128 -5.79 -4.64 -8.54
C TYR A 128 -6.41 -4.43 -7.16
N ARG A 129 -6.32 -5.46 -6.32
CA ARG A 129 -6.63 -5.36 -4.90
C ARG A 129 -5.63 -6.13 -4.07
N ARG A 130 -5.13 -5.48 -3.01
CA ARG A 130 -4.41 -6.11 -1.90
C ARG A 130 -5.10 -5.78 -0.59
N ASN A 131 -5.36 -6.79 0.26
CA ASN A 131 -5.88 -6.55 1.61
C ASN A 131 -4.78 -6.54 2.68
N ALA A 132 -5.21 -6.32 3.93
CA ALA A 132 -4.37 -6.35 5.12
C ALA A 132 -3.64 -7.69 5.33
N ASP A 133 -4.18 -8.80 4.82
CA ASP A 133 -3.54 -10.13 4.85
C ASP A 133 -2.52 -10.37 3.71
N ASN A 134 -2.18 -9.33 2.94
CA ASN A 134 -1.34 -9.40 1.73
C ASN A 134 -1.89 -10.28 0.59
N ILE A 135 -3.17 -10.61 0.63
CA ILE A 135 -3.82 -11.37 -0.43
C ILE A 135 -4.04 -10.44 -1.62
N VAL A 136 -3.49 -10.84 -2.76
CA VAL A 136 -3.56 -10.12 -4.03
C VAL A 136 -4.63 -10.74 -4.91
N ASN A 137 -5.54 -9.92 -5.40
CA ASN A 137 -6.52 -10.28 -6.42
C ASN A 137 -6.35 -9.34 -7.62
N LEU A 138 -6.30 -9.91 -8.81
CA LEU A 138 -6.30 -9.19 -10.08
C LEU A 138 -7.63 -9.43 -10.78
N TYR A 139 -8.12 -8.41 -11.47
CA TYR A 139 -9.40 -8.46 -12.17
C TYR A 139 -9.24 -7.92 -13.58
N ILE A 140 -9.92 -8.55 -14.52
CA ILE A 140 -10.17 -7.96 -15.83
C ILE A 140 -11.54 -7.27 -15.81
N LYS A 141 -11.65 -6.16 -16.54
CA LYS A 141 -12.94 -5.53 -16.78
C LYS A 141 -13.23 -5.52 -18.28
N GLN A 142 -14.33 -6.15 -18.66
CA GLN A 142 -14.82 -6.23 -20.04
C GLN A 142 -16.34 -6.17 -19.99
N ASP A 143 -16.98 -5.48 -20.93
CA ASP A 143 -18.45 -5.34 -21.03
C ASP A 143 -19.13 -4.85 -19.73
N GLY A 144 -18.43 -4.02 -18.97
CA GLY A 144 -18.94 -3.44 -17.71
C GLY A 144 -18.78 -4.34 -16.49
N GLU A 145 -18.38 -5.61 -16.64
CA GLU A 145 -18.22 -6.56 -15.54
C GLU A 145 -16.77 -6.69 -15.07
N TYR A 146 -16.59 -6.89 -13.76
CA TYR A 146 -15.28 -7.16 -13.16
C TYR A 146 -15.16 -8.66 -12.88
N VAL A 147 -14.25 -9.33 -13.57
CA VAL A 147 -14.03 -10.77 -13.44
C VAL A 147 -12.71 -11.03 -12.73
N LEU A 148 -12.78 -11.78 -11.63
CA LEU A 148 -11.61 -12.21 -10.88
C LEU A 148 -10.74 -13.15 -11.73
N LEU A 149 -9.47 -12.80 -11.92
CA LEU A 149 -8.46 -13.70 -12.44
C LEU A 149 -8.10 -14.70 -11.34
N ARG A 150 -8.55 -15.95 -11.48
CA ARG A 150 -8.43 -16.96 -10.43
C ARG A 150 -7.02 -17.53 -10.37
N TYR A 151 -6.44 -17.51 -9.18
CA TYR A 151 -5.13 -18.07 -8.90
C TYR A 151 -5.02 -18.49 -7.44
N LYS A 152 -4.35 -19.62 -7.20
CA LYS A 152 -4.12 -20.12 -5.84
C LYS A 152 -2.84 -20.96 -5.78
N LYS A 153 -2.08 -20.79 -4.70
CA LYS A 153 -1.01 -21.71 -4.30
C LYS A 153 -1.53 -22.71 -3.27
N TYR A 154 -1.10 -23.95 -3.35
CA TYR A 154 -1.40 -24.98 -2.36
C TYR A 154 -0.25 -25.98 -2.24
N TYR A 155 -0.13 -26.62 -1.09
CA TYR A 155 0.80 -27.71 -0.91
C TYR A 155 0.17 -29.04 -1.33
N THR A 156 0.97 -29.87 -1.98
CA THR A 156 0.67 -31.27 -2.27
C THR A 156 1.83 -32.14 -1.80
N TYR A 157 1.62 -33.45 -1.81
CA TYR A 157 2.64 -34.42 -1.47
C TYR A 157 3.23 -35.04 -2.73
N ASP A 158 4.52 -35.32 -2.69
CA ASP A 158 5.20 -36.10 -3.71
C ASP A 158 4.59 -37.51 -3.79
N GLN A 159 4.14 -37.90 -4.98
CA GLN A 159 3.56 -39.23 -5.23
C GLN A 159 4.64 -40.31 -5.43
N SER A 160 5.93 -39.94 -5.45
CA SER A 160 7.07 -40.85 -5.61
C SER A 160 7.29 -41.83 -4.44
N GLY A 161 6.41 -41.82 -3.43
CA GLY A 161 6.49 -42.65 -2.24
C GLY A 161 7.29 -42.01 -1.11
N PRO A 162 7.18 -42.53 0.13
CA PRO A 162 7.91 -42.00 1.27
C PRO A 162 9.42 -42.17 1.08
N MET A 163 10.18 -41.11 1.37
CA MET A 163 11.64 -41.19 1.37
C MET A 163 12.11 -41.62 2.76
N MET A 164 12.87 -42.72 2.81
CA MET A 164 13.63 -43.14 3.99
C MET A 164 14.91 -42.31 4.05
N ALA A 165 14.87 -41.19 4.76
CA ALA A 165 16.06 -40.49 5.22
C ALA A 165 16.18 -40.76 6.73
N THR A 166 17.30 -41.37 7.15
CA THR A 166 17.68 -41.52 8.58
C THR A 166 16.64 -42.22 9.48
N GLY A 167 15.87 -43.19 8.96
CA GLY A 167 14.89 -43.95 9.75
C GLY A 167 13.60 -43.18 10.08
N HIS A 168 13.40 -41.99 9.51
CA HIS A 168 12.16 -41.23 9.64
C HIS A 168 11.42 -41.21 8.32
N LEU A 169 10.14 -41.60 8.33
CA LEU A 169 9.27 -41.51 7.17
C LEU A 169 9.06 -40.02 6.87
N SER A 170 9.58 -39.54 5.75
CA SER A 170 9.37 -38.15 5.31
C SER A 170 8.68 -38.13 3.95
N VAL A 171 7.55 -37.44 3.88
CA VAL A 171 6.86 -37.16 2.62
C VAL A 171 7.26 -35.76 2.19
N ARG A 172 7.87 -35.63 1.02
CA ARG A 172 8.30 -34.34 0.50
C ARG A 172 7.07 -33.50 0.15
N ARG A 173 6.98 -32.31 0.76
CA ARG A 173 5.97 -31.31 0.44
C ARG A 173 6.37 -30.56 -0.84
N LEU A 174 5.47 -30.50 -1.81
CA LEU A 174 5.63 -29.78 -3.07
C LEU A 174 4.65 -28.60 -3.13
N LEU A 175 5.10 -27.46 -3.64
CA LEU A 175 4.23 -26.31 -3.89
C LEU A 175 3.63 -26.43 -5.29
N ALA A 176 2.30 -26.49 -5.36
CA ALA A 176 1.55 -26.51 -6.61
C ALA A 176 0.75 -25.21 -6.78
N GLU A 177 0.36 -24.93 -8.02
CA GLU A 177 -0.35 -23.71 -8.41
C GLU A 177 -1.58 -24.06 -9.25
N ASN A 178 -2.72 -23.51 -8.87
CA ASN A 178 -3.95 -23.53 -9.67
C ASN A 178 -4.00 -22.23 -10.48
N LYS A 179 -3.86 -22.29 -11.81
CA LYS A 179 -3.70 -21.12 -12.71
C LYS A 179 -4.85 -20.91 -13.74
N PRO A 180 -6.14 -20.92 -13.40
CA PRO A 180 -7.21 -20.68 -14.37
C PRO A 180 -7.10 -19.31 -15.06
N TYR A 181 -6.49 -18.32 -14.39
CA TYR A 181 -6.26 -17.00 -14.98
C TYR A 181 -5.55 -17.04 -16.34
N ILE A 182 -4.71 -18.05 -16.62
CA ILE A 182 -4.05 -18.21 -17.92
C ILE A 182 -5.10 -18.41 -19.02
N GLY A 183 -6.08 -19.29 -18.81
CA GLY A 183 -7.18 -19.48 -19.74
C GLY A 183 -8.10 -18.26 -19.85
N GLN A 184 -8.36 -17.60 -18.71
CA GLN A 184 -9.17 -16.37 -18.68
C GLN A 184 -8.52 -15.25 -19.51
N LEU A 185 -7.20 -15.07 -19.39
CA LEU A 185 -6.44 -14.10 -20.18
C LEU A 185 -6.43 -14.47 -21.68
N LYS A 186 -6.28 -15.76 -22.03
CA LYS A 186 -6.32 -16.19 -23.45
C LYS A 186 -7.67 -15.88 -24.12
N ILE A 187 -8.76 -16.00 -23.37
CA ILE A 187 -10.11 -15.67 -23.87
C ILE A 187 -10.26 -14.15 -23.98
N ALA A 188 -9.96 -13.42 -22.91
CA ALA A 188 -10.14 -11.98 -22.84
C ALA A 188 -9.30 -11.25 -23.89
N LEU A 189 -8.02 -11.63 -24.04
CA LEU A 189 -7.04 -10.94 -24.90
C LEU A 189 -6.91 -11.59 -26.30
N SER A 190 -7.97 -12.25 -26.77
CA SER A 190 -7.92 -13.14 -27.95
C SER A 190 -7.79 -12.43 -29.30
N ASP A 191 -8.09 -11.13 -29.34
CA ASP A 191 -7.90 -10.23 -30.48
C ASP A 191 -6.43 -9.90 -30.77
N CYS A 192 -5.50 -10.19 -29.85
CA CYS A 192 -4.06 -10.16 -30.12
C CYS A 192 -3.51 -11.54 -30.53
N ALA A 193 -3.33 -11.77 -31.84
CA ALA A 193 -2.96 -13.08 -32.41
C ALA A 193 -1.69 -13.74 -31.81
N ASN A 194 -0.69 -12.96 -31.40
CA ASN A 194 0.61 -13.47 -30.93
C ASN A 194 0.81 -13.35 -29.41
N ILE A 195 -0.27 -13.19 -28.61
CA ILE A 195 -0.13 -12.98 -27.16
C ILE A 195 0.05 -14.27 -26.35
N ASN A 196 -0.38 -15.42 -26.88
CA ASN A 196 -0.51 -16.67 -26.12
C ASN A 196 0.78 -17.11 -25.41
N SER A 197 1.92 -17.06 -26.09
CA SER A 197 3.21 -17.42 -25.51
C SER A 197 3.61 -16.49 -24.35
N ARG A 198 3.24 -15.21 -24.42
CA ARG A 198 3.46 -14.26 -23.33
C ARG A 198 2.55 -14.55 -22.16
N ILE A 199 1.28 -14.85 -22.39
CA ILE A 199 0.32 -15.21 -21.33
C ILE A 199 0.85 -16.42 -20.55
N GLU A 200 1.30 -17.47 -21.22
CA GLU A 200 1.81 -18.69 -20.57
C GLU A 200 3.02 -18.45 -19.66
N ASN A 201 3.83 -17.45 -19.98
CA ASN A 201 5.01 -17.07 -19.20
C ASN A 201 4.76 -15.93 -18.22
N THR A 202 3.54 -15.38 -18.15
CA THR A 202 3.21 -14.27 -17.25
C THR A 202 2.77 -14.82 -15.90
N GLY A 203 3.57 -14.59 -14.85
CA GLY A 203 3.21 -14.95 -13.48
C GLY A 203 2.06 -14.11 -12.91
N TYR A 204 1.38 -14.64 -11.88
CA TYR A 204 0.29 -13.93 -11.19
C TYR A 204 0.84 -12.89 -10.21
N ASP A 205 1.38 -11.81 -10.74
CA ASP A 205 1.77 -10.61 -10.00
C ASP A 205 1.51 -9.35 -10.83
N LEU A 206 1.40 -8.20 -10.15
CA LEU A 206 0.98 -6.98 -10.81
C LEU A 206 2.00 -6.52 -11.85
N LYS A 207 3.30 -6.68 -11.57
CA LYS A 207 4.38 -6.23 -12.45
C LYS A 207 4.40 -6.99 -13.76
N GLN A 208 4.23 -8.31 -13.72
CA GLN A 208 4.14 -9.14 -14.92
C GLN A 208 2.85 -8.87 -15.69
N MET A 209 1.70 -8.70 -15.00
CA MET A 209 0.45 -8.33 -15.67
C MET A 209 0.51 -6.97 -16.36
N ILE A 210 1.13 -5.96 -15.76
CA ILE A 210 1.31 -4.65 -16.41
C ILE A 210 2.06 -4.80 -17.74
N ARG A 211 3.13 -5.61 -17.78
CA ARG A 211 3.88 -5.85 -19.02
C ARG A 211 3.04 -6.55 -20.07
N LEU A 212 2.24 -7.54 -19.66
CA LEU A 212 1.34 -8.25 -20.55
C LEU A 212 0.28 -7.30 -21.15
N PHE A 213 -0.34 -6.45 -20.32
CA PHE A 213 -1.36 -5.52 -20.76
C PHE A 213 -0.81 -4.42 -21.66
N ARG A 214 0.39 -3.88 -21.41
CA ARG A 214 1.03 -2.94 -22.36
C ARG A 214 1.25 -3.59 -23.72
N TYR A 215 1.81 -4.80 -23.73
CA TYR A 215 1.99 -5.55 -24.98
C TYR A 215 0.66 -5.81 -25.69
N TYR A 216 -0.40 -6.11 -24.93
CA TYR A 216 -1.74 -6.28 -25.47
C TYR A 216 -2.22 -5.00 -26.16
N TYR A 217 -2.21 -3.85 -25.47
CA TYR A 217 -2.66 -2.57 -26.04
C TYR A 217 -1.83 -2.18 -27.28
N ASP A 218 -0.51 -2.38 -27.25
CA ASP A 218 0.37 -2.18 -28.41
C ASP A 218 0.01 -3.10 -29.59
N CYS A 219 -0.43 -4.32 -29.30
CA CYS A 219 -0.75 -5.33 -30.32
C CYS A 219 -2.06 -5.05 -31.06
N VAL A 220 -3.07 -4.55 -30.36
CA VAL A 220 -4.41 -4.27 -30.93
C VAL A 220 -4.56 -2.82 -31.39
N ASP A 221 -3.51 -2.00 -31.26
CA ASP A 221 -3.52 -0.57 -31.59
C ASP A 221 -4.71 0.17 -30.96
N SER A 222 -4.97 -0.14 -29.68
CA SER A 222 -6.09 0.43 -28.92
C SER A 222 -5.63 1.53 -27.98
N ASP A 223 -6.45 2.57 -27.86
CA ASP A 223 -6.21 3.66 -26.91
C ASP A 223 -6.29 3.16 -25.45
N ILE A 224 -5.31 3.58 -24.67
CA ILE A 224 -5.31 3.43 -23.21
C ILE A 224 -5.96 4.68 -22.62
N ILE A 225 -7.19 4.54 -22.11
CA ILE A 225 -7.92 5.64 -21.45
C ILE A 225 -7.21 6.07 -20.17
N PHE A 226 -6.62 5.11 -19.45
CA PHE A 226 -5.81 5.37 -18.26
C PHE A 226 -4.82 4.24 -18.05
N GLU A 227 -3.58 4.60 -17.73
CA GLU A 227 -2.60 3.70 -17.15
C GLU A 227 -2.09 4.32 -15.86
N ARG A 228 -2.07 3.54 -14.78
CA ARG A 228 -1.50 3.99 -13.51
C ARG A 228 -0.02 4.29 -13.69
N GLU A 229 0.38 5.50 -13.32
CA GLU A 229 1.78 5.90 -13.36
C GLU A 229 2.65 5.00 -12.48
N ARG A 230 3.85 4.71 -12.97
CA ARG A 230 4.82 3.92 -12.22
C ARG A 230 5.54 4.81 -11.22
N GLU A 231 5.36 4.53 -9.94
CA GLU A 231 6.20 5.13 -8.89
C GLU A 231 7.68 4.83 -9.15
N ARG A 232 8.49 5.88 -9.14
CA ARG A 232 9.95 5.79 -9.20
C ARG A 232 10.51 6.16 -7.85
N GLY A 233 11.52 5.42 -7.41
CA GLY A 233 12.28 5.84 -6.23
C GLY A 233 12.94 7.19 -6.48
N ASN A 234 13.07 8.00 -5.44
CA ASN A 234 13.76 9.28 -5.51
C ASN A 234 14.89 9.35 -4.48
N LEU A 235 15.92 10.12 -4.82
CA LEU A 235 17.05 10.46 -3.97
C LEU A 235 16.85 11.89 -3.50
N GLN A 236 16.85 12.12 -2.20
CA GLN A 236 16.76 13.44 -1.62
C GLN A 236 18.05 13.74 -0.86
N PHE A 237 18.71 14.83 -1.22
CA PHE A 237 19.92 15.31 -0.56
C PHE A 237 19.57 16.48 0.37
N GLY A 238 20.15 16.51 1.56
CA GLY A 238 19.94 17.58 2.52
C GLY A 238 21.22 18.01 3.22
N LEU A 239 21.19 19.21 3.79
CA LEU A 239 22.17 19.71 4.74
C LEU A 239 21.47 19.87 6.08
N PHE A 240 22.12 19.51 7.19
CA PHE A 240 21.57 19.74 8.52
C PHE A 240 22.58 20.37 9.46
N LEU A 241 22.06 21.19 10.36
CA LEU A 241 22.79 21.84 11.45
C LEU A 241 22.02 21.54 12.74
N GLY A 242 22.73 21.13 13.79
CA GLY A 242 22.13 20.77 15.08
C GLY A 242 22.92 21.36 16.24
N GLY A 243 22.22 21.67 17.33
CA GLY A 243 22.81 22.08 18.59
C GLY A 243 22.19 21.27 19.73
N SER A 244 23.01 20.73 20.63
CA SER A 244 22.54 20.02 21.82
C SER A 244 23.05 20.70 23.09
N SER A 245 22.18 20.73 24.11
CA SER A 245 22.53 21.16 25.46
C SER A 245 22.23 20.00 26.41
N SER A 246 23.22 19.56 27.18
CA SER A 246 23.03 18.49 28.17
C SER A 246 23.39 18.98 29.56
N THR A 247 22.55 18.62 30.53
CA THR A 247 22.75 18.90 31.96
C THR A 247 22.53 17.61 32.74
N MET A 248 23.41 17.31 33.69
CA MET A 248 23.33 16.11 34.51
C MET A 248 23.20 16.49 35.98
N ASN A 249 22.14 15.99 36.63
CA ASN A 249 21.88 16.20 38.05
C ASN A 249 21.90 14.86 38.78
N PHE A 250 22.66 14.78 39.87
CA PHE A 250 22.71 13.60 40.73
C PHE A 250 21.78 13.77 41.93
N THR A 251 20.86 12.84 42.11
CA THR A 251 19.99 12.76 43.29
C THR A 251 20.27 11.46 44.03
N GLY A 252 20.30 11.48 45.35
CA GLY A 252 20.65 10.33 46.17
C GLY A 252 20.32 10.53 47.64
N ASP A 253 20.55 9.49 48.43
CA ASP A 253 20.25 9.48 49.85
C ASP A 253 21.08 10.55 50.62
N PRO A 254 20.48 11.32 51.54
CA PRO A 254 21.18 12.34 52.34
C PRO A 254 22.43 11.83 53.06
N PHE A 255 22.46 10.55 53.46
CA PHE A 255 23.61 9.92 54.12
C PHE A 255 24.83 9.75 53.19
N PHE A 256 24.63 9.70 51.87
CA PHE A 256 25.68 9.57 50.87
C PHE A 256 25.82 10.82 50.00
N ASN A 257 25.60 12.01 50.57
CA ASN A 257 25.63 13.28 49.84
C ASN A 257 26.96 13.57 49.10
N TYR A 258 28.05 12.92 49.48
CA TYR A 258 29.35 13.08 48.79
C TYR A 258 29.31 12.53 47.35
N LEU A 259 28.44 11.56 47.06
CA LEU A 259 28.23 11.01 45.72
C LEU A 259 27.38 11.94 44.81
N THR A 260 26.64 12.88 45.40
CA THR A 260 25.78 13.84 44.67
C THR A 260 26.37 15.25 44.59
N ARG A 261 27.54 15.49 45.21
CA ARG A 261 28.24 16.80 45.17
C ARG A 261 28.89 17.11 43.83
N ALA A 262 29.08 16.12 42.95
CA ALA A 262 29.66 16.34 41.63
C ALA A 262 28.69 17.17 40.78
N SER A 263 29.08 18.40 40.45
CA SER A 263 28.33 19.28 39.55
C SER A 263 29.00 19.31 38.18
N PHE A 264 28.21 19.12 37.14
CA PHE A 264 28.64 19.28 35.76
C PHE A 264 27.91 20.47 35.18
N GLY A 265 28.66 21.43 34.63
CA GLY A 265 28.08 22.55 33.90
C GLY A 265 27.34 22.07 32.65
N PRO A 266 26.43 22.90 32.09
CA PRO A 266 25.80 22.58 30.81
C PRO A 266 26.86 22.40 29.72
N SER A 267 26.81 21.29 28.99
CA SER A 267 27.62 21.07 27.79
C SER A 267 26.84 21.52 26.56
N PHE A 268 27.49 22.23 25.66
CA PHE A 268 26.93 22.69 24.39
C PHE A 268 27.75 22.12 23.24
N ASP A 269 27.09 21.37 22.38
CA ASP A 269 27.72 20.78 21.20
C ASP A 269 27.00 21.23 19.93
N PHE A 270 27.79 21.42 18.87
CA PHE A 270 27.30 21.78 17.54
C PHE A 270 27.61 20.66 16.56
N THR A 271 26.67 20.35 15.69
CA THR A 271 26.82 19.33 14.64
C THR A 271 26.43 19.92 13.31
N ALA A 272 27.18 19.60 12.26
CA ALA A 272 26.84 19.89 10.88
C ALA A 272 27.04 18.61 10.06
N GLY A 273 26.17 18.38 9.09
CA GLY A 273 26.27 17.19 8.26
C GLY A 273 25.46 17.27 6.98
N VAL A 274 25.67 16.28 6.13
CA VAL A 274 24.90 16.04 4.92
C VAL A 274 23.99 14.84 5.15
N SER A 275 22.80 14.85 4.57
CA SER A 275 21.87 13.73 4.58
C SER A 275 21.60 13.24 3.16
N LEU A 276 21.42 11.93 3.05
CA LEU A 276 20.95 11.26 1.84
C LEU A 276 19.76 10.40 2.23
N ASN A 277 18.58 10.74 1.73
CA ASN A 277 17.37 9.96 1.91
C ASN A 277 17.05 9.20 0.61
N LEU A 278 17.00 7.88 0.73
CA LEU A 278 16.58 6.95 -0.33
C LEU A 278 15.10 6.64 -0.14
N VAL A 279 14.23 7.19 -0.98
CA VAL A 279 12.81 6.84 -0.97
C VAL A 279 12.56 5.76 -2.01
N PHE A 280 12.21 4.57 -1.54
CA PHE A 280 11.86 3.44 -2.41
C PHE A 280 10.38 3.51 -2.83
N PRO A 281 10.05 3.11 -4.07
CA PRO A 281 8.65 3.01 -4.49
C PRO A 281 7.94 1.88 -3.72
N ARG A 282 6.62 1.95 -3.63
CA ARG A 282 5.82 0.89 -2.98
C ARG A 282 6.07 -0.45 -3.69
N ARG A 283 6.30 -1.49 -2.91
CA ARG A 283 6.38 -2.86 -3.43
C ARG A 283 4.98 -3.37 -3.75
N PHE A 284 4.53 -3.12 -4.98
CA PHE A 284 3.51 -3.95 -5.59
C PHE A 284 4.15 -5.29 -5.94
N GLY A 285 3.90 -6.28 -5.07
CA GLY A 285 4.41 -7.64 -5.20
C GLY A 285 3.98 -8.34 -6.48
#